data_AF-A0A6C1MUW6-F1
#
_entry.id   AF-A0A6C1MUW6-F1
#
_cell.length_a   1.000
_cell.length_b   1.000
_cell.length_c   1.000
_cell.angle_alpha   90.00
_cell.angle_beta   90.00
_cell.angle_gamma   90.00
#
_symmetry.space_group_name_H-M   'P 1'
#
loop_
_entity.id
_entity.type
_entity.pdbx_description
1 polymer ?
#
loop_
_entity_poly.entity_id
_entity_poly.type
_entity_poly.pdbx_seq_one_letter_code
_entity_poly.pdbx_strand_id
1 'polypeptide(L)'
;MTPTAIIITLFALAVLGIGMLVISQAREKARIEHMRRIQALENRHSMLWRFLTELPEDYLEQPIKRLILDRALAVSRELKSLSGPGKWDKQIAANEQALQALAAEEQPQPSSPPSADQAKAIRQLLQLLFRFVEKQQRNGSLSSDIPRHTLQHIHYLAARCQAEVLVNQAQHMAQGKHYRRAIHAYHLALSQLDKCREHQAAAESISQYRLAIKQLTERAEAQEHPERAPTAEQNDEMPDAVHRQWDDFIHEEEAWKKKADYDK
;
A
#
# COMPACT_ATOMS: atom_id res chain seq x y z
N MET A 1 0.58 -46.71 -61.71
CA MET A 1 0.59 -45.31 -61.21
C MET A 1 1.85 -44.65 -61.74
N THR A 2 1.75 -43.44 -62.29
CA THR A 2 2.94 -42.71 -62.77
C THR A 2 3.75 -42.17 -61.59
N PRO A 3 5.08 -42.06 -61.69
CA PRO A 3 5.92 -41.54 -60.60
C PRO A 3 5.51 -40.13 -60.15
N THR A 4 4.98 -39.31 -61.06
CA THR A 4 4.39 -38.00 -60.75
C THR A 4 3.19 -38.09 -59.80
N ALA A 5 2.32 -39.10 -59.96
CA ALA A 5 1.17 -39.27 -59.09
C ALA A 5 1.58 -39.60 -57.64
N ILE A 6 2.61 -40.43 -57.47
CA ILE A 6 3.14 -40.82 -56.14
C ILE A 6 3.72 -39.62 -55.39
N ILE A 7 4.45 -38.75 -56.09
CA ILE A 7 5.04 -37.54 -55.51
C ILE A 7 3.94 -36.57 -55.04
N ILE A 8 2.89 -36.39 -55.85
CA ILE A 8 1.76 -35.51 -55.51
C ILE A 8 1.01 -36.04 -54.28
N THR A 9 0.76 -37.35 -54.18
CA THR A 9 0.10 -37.92 -52.99
C THR A 9 0.95 -37.79 -51.72
N LEU A 10 2.25 -38.03 -51.79
CA LEU A 10 3.15 -37.85 -50.64
C LEU A 10 3.21 -36.39 -50.19
N PHE A 11 3.29 -35.45 -51.13
CA PHE A 11 3.27 -34.02 -50.82
C PHE A 11 1.95 -33.59 -50.19
N ALA A 12 0.81 -34.05 -50.73
CA ALA A 12 -0.50 -33.78 -50.16
C ALA A 12 -0.64 -34.32 -48.73
N LEU A 13 -0.12 -35.52 -48.46
CA LEU A 13 -0.12 -36.13 -47.12
C LEU A 13 0.74 -35.32 -46.14
N ALA A 14 1.92 -34.85 -46.58
CA ALA A 14 2.81 -34.03 -45.77
C ALA A 14 2.17 -32.68 -45.40
N VAL A 15 1.53 -32.00 -46.36
CA VAL A 15 0.82 -30.74 -46.11
C VAL A 15 -0.35 -30.94 -45.15
N LEU A 16 -1.12 -32.03 -45.29
CA LEU A 16 -2.19 -32.39 -44.36
C LEU A 16 -1.68 -32.61 -42.93
N GLY A 17 -0.58 -33.36 -42.77
CA GLY A 17 0.03 -33.61 -41.47
C GLY A 17 0.51 -32.32 -40.77
N ILE A 18 1.18 -31.44 -41.52
CA ILE A 18 1.64 -30.14 -41.00
C ILE A 18 0.44 -29.26 -40.64
N GLY A 19 -0.59 -29.20 -41.50
CA GLY A 19 -1.81 -28.43 -41.24
C GLY A 19 -2.51 -28.86 -39.95
N MET A 20 -2.61 -30.18 -39.70
CA MET A 20 -3.22 -30.72 -38.49
C MET A 20 -2.43 -30.37 -37.23
N LEU A 21 -1.09 -30.40 -37.29
CA LEU A 21 -0.22 -29.96 -36.20
C LEU A 21 -0.38 -28.47 -35.89
N VAL A 22 -0.43 -27.60 -36.90
CA VAL A 22 -0.60 -26.15 -36.71
C VAL A 22 -1.94 -25.83 -36.07
N ILE A 23 -3.03 -26.46 -36.52
CA ILE A 23 -4.37 -26.29 -35.93
C ILE A 23 -4.40 -26.78 -34.47
N SER A 24 -3.77 -27.92 -34.19
CA SER A 24 -3.67 -28.45 -32.83
C SER A 24 -2.92 -27.48 -31.90
N GLN A 25 -1.75 -27.00 -32.32
CA GLN A 25 -0.96 -26.03 -31.55
C GLN A 25 -1.68 -24.69 -31.37
N ALA A 26 -2.41 -24.22 -32.39
CA ALA A 26 -3.20 -22.99 -32.29
C ALA A 26 -4.32 -23.12 -31.25
N ARG A 27 -5.04 -24.26 -31.21
CA ARG A 27 -6.07 -24.53 -30.22
C ARG A 27 -5.50 -24.66 -28.80
N GLU A 28 -4.35 -25.29 -28.66
CA GLU A 28 -3.68 -25.45 -27.37
C GLU A 28 -3.14 -24.12 -26.83
N LYS A 29 -2.52 -23.30 -27.70
CA LYS A 29 -2.12 -21.93 -27.36
C LYS A 29 -3.33 -21.09 -26.96
N ALA A 30 -4.45 -21.16 -27.70
CA ALA A 30 -5.67 -20.44 -27.35
C ALA A 30 -6.24 -20.87 -25.99
N ARG A 31 -6.23 -22.16 -25.66
CA ARG A 31 -6.63 -22.67 -24.33
C ARG A 31 -5.71 -22.16 -23.22
N ILE A 32 -4.39 -22.20 -23.44
CA ILE A 32 -3.42 -21.73 -22.46
C ILE A 32 -3.58 -20.23 -22.22
N GLU A 33 -3.74 -19.43 -23.28
CA GLU A 33 -4.00 -17.99 -23.15
C GLU A 33 -5.29 -17.70 -22.41
N HIS A 34 -6.36 -18.45 -22.70
CA HIS A 34 -7.63 -18.33 -21.99
C HIS A 34 -7.48 -18.61 -20.48
N MET A 35 -6.82 -19.72 -20.13
CA MET A 35 -6.55 -20.07 -18.72
C MET A 35 -5.66 -19.01 -18.04
N ARG A 36 -4.65 -18.50 -18.72
CA ARG A 36 -3.79 -17.41 -18.21
C ARG A 36 -4.58 -16.13 -17.94
N ARG A 37 -5.50 -15.75 -18.84
CA ARG A 37 -6.37 -14.58 -18.65
C ARG A 37 -7.27 -14.75 -17.44
N ILE A 38 -7.90 -15.91 -17.28
CA ILE A 38 -8.73 -16.22 -16.10
C ILE A 38 -7.89 -16.14 -14.82
N GLN A 39 -6.73 -16.81 -14.78
CA GLN A 39 -5.85 -16.77 -13.61
C GLN A 39 -5.36 -15.37 -13.27
N ALA A 40 -5.02 -14.55 -14.28
CA ALA A 40 -4.63 -13.16 -14.06
C ALA A 40 -5.76 -12.33 -13.44
N LEU A 41 -7.01 -12.54 -13.88
CA LEU A 41 -8.18 -11.88 -13.33
C LEU A 41 -8.53 -12.39 -11.93
N GLU A 42 -8.41 -13.70 -11.66
CA GLU A 42 -8.63 -14.29 -10.33
C GLU A 42 -7.59 -13.77 -9.32
N ASN A 43 -6.30 -13.74 -9.69
CA ASN A 43 -5.24 -13.18 -8.86
C ASN A 43 -5.51 -11.70 -8.54
N ARG A 44 -5.99 -10.96 -9.54
CA ARG A 44 -6.35 -9.56 -9.38
C ARG A 44 -7.53 -9.37 -8.42
N HIS A 45 -8.56 -10.20 -8.52
CA HIS A 45 -9.69 -10.20 -7.60
C HIS A 45 -9.24 -10.50 -6.16
N SER A 46 -8.40 -11.53 -5.99
CA SER A 46 -7.81 -11.89 -4.69
C SER A 46 -7.01 -10.73 -4.07
N MET A 47 -6.21 -10.03 -4.88
CA MET A 47 -5.47 -8.85 -4.42
C MET A 47 -6.40 -7.73 -3.95
N LEU A 48 -7.49 -7.45 -4.67
CA LEU A 48 -8.47 -6.44 -4.28
C LEU A 48 -9.18 -6.82 -2.98
N TRP A 49 -9.55 -8.08 -2.83
CA TRP A 49 -10.16 -8.59 -1.60
C TRP A 49 -9.22 -8.50 -0.41
N ARG A 50 -7.94 -8.78 -0.64
CA ARG A 50 -6.90 -8.62 0.37
C ARG A 50 -6.82 -7.18 0.87
N PHE A 51 -6.91 -6.19 -0.03
CA PHE A 51 -6.96 -4.79 0.39
C PHE A 51 -8.16 -4.48 1.27
N LEU A 52 -9.34 -5.04 0.97
CA LEU A 52 -10.53 -4.81 1.79
C LEU A 52 -10.49 -5.50 3.15
N THR A 53 -9.75 -6.60 3.28
CA THR A 53 -9.75 -7.43 4.49
C THR A 53 -8.57 -7.11 5.42
N GLU A 54 -7.41 -6.76 4.87
CA GLU A 54 -6.18 -6.55 5.64
C GLU A 54 -5.90 -5.06 5.95
N LEU A 55 -6.52 -4.09 5.26
CA LEU A 55 -6.43 -2.69 5.69
C LEU A 55 -7.41 -2.41 6.83
N PRO A 56 -6.97 -1.76 7.92
CA PRO A 56 -7.88 -1.21 8.92
C PRO A 56 -8.81 -0.15 8.32
N GLU A 57 -10.01 -0.02 8.89
CA GLU A 57 -11.05 0.89 8.40
C GLU A 57 -10.59 2.36 8.37
N ASP A 58 -9.73 2.77 9.30
CA ASP A 58 -9.14 4.13 9.38
C ASP A 58 -8.29 4.54 8.18
N TYR A 59 -7.71 3.56 7.47
CA TYR A 59 -6.91 3.78 6.27
C TYR A 59 -7.68 3.42 5.00
N LEU A 60 -8.91 2.93 5.16
CA LEU A 60 -9.80 2.55 4.07
C LEU A 60 -10.96 3.55 3.99
N GLU A 61 -10.63 4.81 3.75
CA GLU A 61 -11.63 5.87 3.60
C GLU A 61 -12.64 5.54 2.49
N GLN A 62 -13.88 6.02 2.65
CA GLN A 62 -14.99 5.80 1.73
C GLN A 62 -14.63 5.93 0.22
N PRO A 63 -13.89 6.96 -0.24
CA PRO A 63 -13.50 7.07 -1.65
C PRO A 63 -12.56 5.94 -2.11
N ILE A 64 -11.66 5.47 -1.26
CA ILE A 64 -10.73 4.37 -1.57
C ILE A 64 -11.50 3.04 -1.58
N LYS A 65 -12.34 2.82 -0.56
CA LYS A 65 -13.18 1.61 -0.45
C LYS A 65 -14.08 1.45 -1.67
N ARG A 66 -14.71 2.54 -2.10
CA ARG A 66 -15.51 2.60 -3.33
C ARG A 66 -14.68 2.26 -4.57
N LEU A 67 -13.51 2.86 -4.74
CA LEU A 67 -12.63 2.58 -5.89
C LEU A 67 -12.25 1.09 -5.98
N ILE A 68 -11.91 0.49 -4.84
CA ILE A 68 -11.53 -0.93 -4.77
C ILE A 68 -12.73 -1.82 -5.12
N LEU A 69 -13.92 -1.51 -4.58
CA LEU A 69 -15.14 -2.28 -4.84
C LEU A 69 -15.65 -2.14 -6.29
N ASP A 70 -15.66 -0.93 -6.85
CA ASP A 70 -15.99 -0.68 -8.25
C ASP A 70 -15.07 -1.49 -9.17
N ARG A 71 -13.77 -1.56 -8.82
CA ARG A 71 -12.81 -2.36 -9.59
C ARG A 71 -13.00 -3.86 -9.37
N ALA A 72 -13.31 -4.31 -8.17
CA ALA A 72 -13.58 -5.71 -7.87
C ALA A 72 -14.79 -6.21 -8.66
N LEU A 73 -15.85 -5.40 -8.70
CA LEU A 73 -17.06 -5.63 -9.47
C LEU A 73 -16.79 -5.70 -10.98
N ALA A 74 -15.97 -4.78 -11.53
CA ALA A 74 -15.57 -4.84 -12.93
C ALA A 74 -14.82 -6.15 -13.26
N VAL A 75 -13.87 -6.56 -12.41
CA VAL A 75 -13.11 -7.81 -12.58
C VAL A 75 -14.02 -9.04 -12.47
N SER A 76 -14.96 -9.06 -11.52
CA SER A 76 -15.91 -10.16 -11.38
C SER A 76 -16.86 -10.28 -12.58
N ARG A 77 -17.27 -9.17 -13.20
CA ARG A 77 -18.07 -9.18 -14.45
C ARG A 77 -17.27 -9.71 -15.64
N GLU A 78 -15.99 -9.33 -15.76
CA GLU A 78 -15.08 -9.86 -16.78
C GLU A 78 -14.80 -11.36 -16.58
N LEU A 79 -14.66 -11.81 -15.33
CA LEU A 79 -14.54 -13.22 -15.01
C LEU A 79 -15.82 -14.01 -15.33
N LYS A 80 -17.00 -13.43 -15.07
CA LYS A 80 -18.28 -14.04 -15.45
C LYS A 80 -18.39 -14.26 -16.96
N SER A 81 -17.94 -13.32 -17.78
CA SER A 81 -17.99 -13.47 -19.24
C SER A 81 -17.03 -14.54 -19.77
N LEU A 82 -15.91 -14.81 -19.07
CA LEU A 82 -14.88 -15.77 -19.50
C LEU A 82 -15.01 -17.17 -18.89
N SER A 83 -15.52 -17.31 -17.67
CA SER A 83 -15.52 -18.60 -16.91
C SER A 83 -16.85 -19.34 -16.89
N GLY A 84 -17.89 -18.78 -17.51
CA GLY A 84 -19.22 -19.40 -17.64
C GLY A 84 -20.22 -18.95 -16.56
N PRO A 85 -21.51 -19.26 -16.75
CA PRO A 85 -22.59 -18.78 -15.89
C PRO A 85 -22.51 -19.35 -14.47
N GLY A 86 -22.85 -18.55 -13.45
CA GLY A 86 -23.02 -19.00 -12.06
C GLY A 86 -21.82 -18.85 -11.12
N LYS A 87 -20.56 -18.88 -11.60
CA LYS A 87 -19.38 -18.91 -10.72
C LYS A 87 -19.17 -17.60 -9.93
N TRP A 88 -19.45 -16.45 -10.56
CA TRP A 88 -19.13 -15.12 -10.01
C TRP A 88 -20.35 -14.29 -9.63
N ASP A 89 -21.56 -14.82 -9.81
CA ASP A 89 -22.81 -14.09 -9.54
C ASP A 89 -22.94 -13.69 -8.07
N LYS A 90 -22.50 -14.57 -7.17
CA LYS A 90 -22.48 -14.28 -5.72
C LYS A 90 -21.53 -13.14 -5.38
N GLN A 91 -20.34 -13.11 -5.97
CA GLN A 91 -19.33 -12.08 -5.74
C GLN A 91 -19.76 -10.73 -6.35
N ILE A 92 -20.43 -10.74 -7.50
CA ILE A 92 -21.01 -9.52 -8.08
C ILE A 92 -22.08 -8.96 -7.14
N ALA A 93 -23.02 -9.79 -6.69
CA ALA A 93 -24.06 -9.37 -5.76
C ALA A 93 -23.48 -8.85 -4.43
N ALA A 94 -22.46 -9.52 -3.88
CA ALA A 94 -21.80 -9.09 -2.65
C ALA A 94 -21.10 -7.72 -2.82
N ASN A 95 -20.40 -7.50 -3.94
CA ASN A 95 -19.77 -6.20 -4.21
C ASN A 95 -20.80 -5.08 -4.42
N GLU A 96 -21.92 -5.37 -5.09
CA GLU A 96 -23.02 -4.41 -5.27
C GLU A 96 -23.68 -4.05 -3.94
N GLN A 97 -23.90 -5.03 -3.05
CA GLN A 97 -24.39 -4.79 -1.70
C GLN A 97 -23.40 -3.98 -0.87
N ALA A 98 -22.11 -4.28 -0.94
CA ALA A 98 -21.09 -3.50 -0.23
C ALA A 98 -21.01 -2.05 -0.73
N LEU A 99 -21.18 -1.81 -2.03
CA LEU A 99 -21.26 -0.46 -2.61
C LEU A 99 -22.51 0.30 -2.16
N GLN A 100 -23.63 -0.38 -1.98
CA GLN A 100 -24.86 0.23 -1.44
C GLN A 100 -24.71 0.54 0.05
N ALA A 101 -24.14 -0.37 0.82
CA ALA A 101 -23.88 -0.19 2.26
C ALA A 101 -22.94 0.99 2.53
N LEU A 102 -21.94 1.21 1.64
CA LEU A 102 -21.03 2.35 1.72
C LEU A 102 -21.72 3.72 1.73
N ALA A 103 -22.89 3.85 1.11
CA ALA A 103 -23.63 5.11 1.10
C ALA A 103 -24.32 5.40 2.44
N ALA A 104 -24.51 4.38 3.27
CA ALA A 104 -25.13 4.45 4.59
C ALA A 104 -24.11 4.38 5.74
N GLU A 105 -22.83 4.16 5.43
CA GLU A 105 -21.76 4.02 6.40
C GLU A 105 -21.31 5.41 6.89
N GLU A 106 -21.50 5.70 8.17
CA GLU A 106 -20.91 6.87 8.82
C GLU A 106 -19.40 6.68 9.00
N GLN A 107 -18.70 7.80 9.13
CA GLN A 107 -17.24 7.89 9.17
C GLN A 107 -16.63 6.85 10.16
N PRO A 108 -15.62 6.07 9.75
CA PRO A 108 -15.06 5.00 10.58
C PRO A 108 -14.57 5.55 11.92
N GLN A 109 -14.81 4.80 13.00
CA GLN A 109 -14.34 5.17 14.33
C GLN A 109 -12.82 5.03 14.39
N PRO A 110 -12.10 6.03 14.96
CA PRO A 110 -10.64 5.98 15.04
C PRO A 110 -10.19 4.76 15.84
N SER A 111 -9.50 3.85 15.18
CA SER A 111 -8.87 2.68 15.76
C SER A 111 -7.60 3.05 16.53
N SER A 112 -7.20 2.18 17.47
CA SER A 112 -5.96 2.35 18.22
C SER A 112 -4.76 2.47 17.27
N PRO A 113 -3.75 3.30 17.61
CA PRO A 113 -2.58 3.46 16.76
C PRO A 113 -1.90 2.10 16.50
N PRO A 114 -1.53 1.79 15.24
CA PRO A 114 -0.99 0.49 14.90
C PRO A 114 0.34 0.23 15.61
N SER A 115 0.61 -1.04 15.93
CA SER A 115 1.95 -1.45 16.35
C SER A 115 2.96 -1.27 15.22
N ALA A 116 4.27 -1.24 15.53
CA ALA A 116 5.30 -1.07 14.52
C ALA A 116 5.25 -2.13 13.40
N ASP A 117 4.94 -3.39 13.76
CA ASP A 117 4.81 -4.49 12.79
C ASP A 117 3.54 -4.37 11.95
N GLN A 118 2.41 -4.00 12.57
CA GLN A 118 1.15 -3.75 11.86
C GLN A 118 1.29 -2.58 10.89
N ALA A 119 1.91 -1.49 11.31
CA ALA A 119 2.15 -0.33 10.45
C ALA A 119 3.06 -0.66 9.26
N LYS A 120 4.07 -1.52 9.44
CA LYS A 120 4.90 -2.01 8.33
C LYS A 120 4.07 -2.78 7.32
N ALA A 121 3.18 -3.66 7.77
CA ALA A 121 2.27 -4.42 6.91
C ALA A 121 1.27 -3.51 6.18
N ILE A 122 0.61 -2.60 6.90
CA ILE A 122 -0.33 -1.61 6.35
C ILE A 122 0.36 -0.75 5.30
N ARG A 123 1.58 -0.27 5.57
CA ARG A 123 2.36 0.54 4.62
C ARG A 123 2.71 -0.24 3.35
N GLN A 124 3.16 -1.49 3.48
CA GLN A 124 3.43 -2.33 2.31
C GLN A 124 2.17 -2.52 1.47
N LEU A 125 1.03 -2.71 2.13
CA LEU A 125 -0.25 -2.91 1.48
C LEU A 125 -0.76 -1.64 0.77
N LEU A 126 -0.62 -0.47 1.40
CA LEU A 126 -0.91 0.84 0.79
C LEU A 126 0.02 1.15 -0.40
N GLN A 127 1.31 0.80 -0.33
CA GLN A 127 2.24 0.94 -1.46
C GLN A 127 1.86 0.04 -2.64
N LEU A 128 1.42 -1.19 -2.35
CA LEU A 128 0.90 -2.10 -3.38
C LEU A 128 -0.37 -1.54 -4.02
N LEU A 129 -1.28 -0.98 -3.21
CA LEU A 129 -2.49 -0.31 -3.70
C LEU A 129 -2.14 0.89 -4.60
N PHE A 130 -1.21 1.75 -4.17
CA PHE A 130 -0.74 2.88 -4.98
C PHE A 130 -0.22 2.42 -6.35
N ARG A 131 0.71 1.46 -6.38
CA ARG A 131 1.26 0.90 -7.64
C ARG A 131 0.18 0.27 -8.50
N PHE A 132 -0.79 -0.39 -7.89
CA PHE A 132 -1.92 -0.99 -8.60
C PHE A 132 -2.77 0.08 -9.30
N VAL A 133 -3.15 1.15 -8.60
CA VAL A 133 -3.94 2.25 -9.16
C VAL A 133 -3.13 2.98 -10.24
N GLU A 134 -1.85 3.27 -10.00
CA GLU A 134 -0.97 3.93 -10.97
C GLU A 134 -0.84 3.11 -12.27
N LYS A 135 -0.55 1.81 -12.17
CA LYS A 135 -0.46 0.92 -13.34
C LYS A 135 -1.78 0.89 -14.11
N GLN A 136 -2.89 0.95 -13.40
CA GLN A 136 -4.22 0.91 -14.02
C GLN A 136 -4.61 2.21 -14.71
N GLN A 137 -4.19 3.36 -14.20
CA GLN A 137 -4.33 4.65 -14.89
C GLN A 137 -3.48 4.68 -16.15
N ARG A 138 -2.20 4.24 -16.07
CA ARG A 138 -1.31 4.17 -17.26
C ARG A 138 -1.85 3.27 -18.35
N ASN A 139 -2.54 2.19 -17.99
CA ASN A 139 -3.14 1.24 -18.92
C ASN A 139 -4.51 1.70 -19.46
N GLY A 140 -5.01 2.88 -19.11
CA GLY A 140 -6.30 3.42 -19.59
C GLY A 140 -7.53 2.63 -19.11
N SER A 141 -7.37 1.70 -18.16
CA SER A 141 -8.42 0.79 -17.68
C SER A 141 -9.22 1.37 -16.49
N LEU A 142 -8.79 2.53 -16.01
CA LEU A 142 -9.55 3.39 -15.10
C LEU A 142 -9.92 4.64 -15.89
N SER A 143 -11.16 5.12 -15.79
CA SER A 143 -11.51 6.39 -16.42
C SER A 143 -10.59 7.49 -15.86
N SER A 144 -10.33 8.50 -16.67
CA SER A 144 -9.59 9.71 -16.27
C SER A 144 -10.20 10.43 -15.06
N ASP A 145 -11.35 9.97 -14.57
CA ASP A 145 -12.11 10.54 -13.47
C ASP A 145 -11.66 10.07 -12.10
N ILE A 146 -10.72 9.11 -11.97
CA ILE A 146 -10.03 8.94 -10.68
C ILE A 146 -9.11 10.15 -10.51
N PRO A 147 -9.46 11.09 -9.60
CA PRO A 147 -8.73 12.34 -9.50
C PRO A 147 -7.31 12.05 -9.05
N ARG A 148 -6.33 12.83 -9.54
CA ARG A 148 -4.95 12.80 -9.01
C ARG A 148 -4.93 12.89 -7.46
N HIS A 149 -5.93 13.57 -6.91
CA HIS A 149 -6.20 13.67 -5.48
C HIS A 149 -6.31 12.30 -4.78
N THR A 150 -6.94 11.28 -5.38
CA THR A 150 -7.05 9.94 -4.75
C THR A 150 -5.69 9.26 -4.63
N LEU A 151 -4.83 9.39 -5.64
CA LEU A 151 -3.46 8.86 -5.58
C LEU A 151 -2.59 9.62 -4.56
N GLN A 152 -2.69 10.94 -4.53
CA GLN A 152 -2.03 11.76 -3.52
C GLN A 152 -2.51 11.40 -2.11
N HIS A 153 -3.80 11.12 -1.97
CA HIS A 153 -4.41 10.72 -0.71
C HIS A 153 -3.95 9.32 -0.24
N ILE A 154 -3.90 8.31 -1.13
CA ILE A 154 -3.31 7.00 -0.80
C ILE A 154 -1.83 7.13 -0.40
N HIS A 155 -1.08 8.00 -1.07
CA HIS A 155 0.30 8.29 -0.72
C HIS A 155 0.43 8.94 0.66
N TYR A 156 -0.44 9.91 0.95
CA TYR A 156 -0.57 10.54 2.26
C TYR A 156 -0.87 9.52 3.36
N LEU A 157 -1.81 8.59 3.17
CA LEU A 157 -2.15 7.57 4.17
C LEU A 157 -0.95 6.67 4.51
N ALA A 158 -0.12 6.33 3.52
CA ALA A 158 1.10 5.57 3.75
C ALA A 158 2.13 6.36 4.58
N ALA A 159 2.26 7.67 4.34
CA ALA A 159 3.10 8.56 5.13
C ALA A 159 2.54 8.78 6.55
N ARG A 160 1.22 8.93 6.68
CA ARG A 160 0.49 9.08 7.95
C ARG A 160 0.72 7.89 8.87
N CYS A 161 0.54 6.67 8.35
CA CYS A 161 0.79 5.44 9.10
C CYS A 161 2.22 5.37 9.67
N GLN A 162 3.23 5.77 8.88
CA GLN A 162 4.61 5.80 9.35
C GLN A 162 4.82 6.89 10.42
N ALA A 163 4.22 8.07 10.24
CA ALA A 163 4.30 9.14 11.22
C ALA A 163 3.64 8.74 12.55
N GLU A 164 2.49 8.06 12.54
CA GLU A 164 1.78 7.62 13.74
C GLU A 164 2.62 6.64 14.59
N VAL A 165 3.36 5.72 13.97
CA VAL A 165 4.29 4.83 14.69
C VAL A 165 5.38 5.62 15.40
N LEU A 166 5.97 6.58 14.71
CA LEU A 166 7.05 7.42 15.24
C LEU A 166 6.54 8.30 16.38
N VAL A 167 5.32 8.83 16.27
CA VAL A 167 4.66 9.59 17.33
C VAL A 167 4.38 8.71 18.55
N ASN A 168 3.90 7.49 18.35
CA ASN A 168 3.66 6.56 19.45
C ASN A 168 4.97 6.21 20.18
N GLN A 169 6.05 5.94 19.43
CA GLN A 169 7.39 5.78 20.00
C GLN A 169 7.85 7.03 20.76
N ALA A 170 7.64 8.23 20.21
CA ALA A 170 7.98 9.50 20.84
C ALA A 170 7.24 9.69 22.16
N GLN A 171 5.96 9.34 22.22
CA GLN A 171 5.15 9.38 23.44
C GLN A 171 5.69 8.44 24.51
N HIS A 172 6.03 7.20 24.15
CA HIS A 172 6.68 6.27 25.08
C HIS A 172 8.04 6.79 25.59
N MET A 173 8.86 7.39 24.73
CA MET A 173 10.13 8.00 25.14
C MET A 173 9.93 9.21 26.05
N ALA A 174 8.91 10.03 25.80
CA ALA A 174 8.57 11.18 26.64
C ALA A 174 8.10 10.73 28.03
N GLN A 175 7.34 9.63 28.14
CA GLN A 175 6.97 9.02 29.43
C GLN A 175 8.21 8.57 30.21
N GLY A 176 9.22 8.03 29.50
CA GLY A 176 10.53 7.70 30.06
C GLY A 176 11.45 8.90 30.33
N LYS A 177 10.97 10.15 30.18
CA LYS A 177 11.76 11.41 30.32
C LYS A 177 12.96 11.51 29.37
N HIS A 178 12.94 10.77 28.26
CA HIS A 178 13.94 10.87 27.20
C HIS A 178 13.50 11.90 26.15
N TYR A 179 13.33 13.16 26.57
CA TYR A 179 12.72 14.21 25.75
C TYR A 179 13.49 14.49 24.45
N ARG A 180 14.83 14.50 24.47
CA ARG A 180 15.65 14.65 23.24
C ARG A 180 15.37 13.57 22.20
N ARG A 181 15.18 12.31 22.63
CA ARG A 181 14.86 11.20 21.72
C ARG A 181 13.42 11.29 21.21
N ALA A 182 12.48 11.73 22.06
CA ALA A 182 11.11 12.01 21.65
C ALA A 182 11.05 13.11 20.57
N ILE A 183 11.78 14.21 20.74
CA ILE A 183 11.87 15.31 19.77
C ILE A 183 12.37 14.78 18.41
N HIS A 184 13.44 13.98 18.40
CA HIS A 184 13.98 13.40 17.17
C HIS A 184 12.93 12.55 16.44
N ALA A 185 12.19 11.70 17.15
CA ALA A 185 11.13 10.89 16.54
C ALA A 185 10.01 11.75 15.93
N TYR A 186 9.64 12.88 16.54
CA TYR A 186 8.71 13.85 15.94
C TYR A 186 9.28 14.52 14.69
N HIS A 187 10.58 14.88 14.65
CA HIS A 187 11.21 15.40 13.43
C HIS A 187 11.22 14.36 12.31
N LEU A 188 11.48 13.10 12.63
CA LEU A 188 11.41 12.02 11.64
C LEU A 188 9.96 11.86 11.12
N ALA A 189 8.96 11.96 11.99
CA ALA A 189 7.54 11.95 11.58
C ALA A 189 7.20 13.13 10.65
N LEU A 190 7.71 14.33 10.94
CA LEU A 190 7.56 15.50 10.08
C LEU A 190 8.17 15.29 8.69
N SER A 191 9.38 14.75 8.60
CA SER A 191 10.02 14.51 7.29
C SER A 191 9.27 13.52 6.40
N GLN A 192 8.47 12.61 6.98
CA GLN A 192 7.59 11.74 6.19
C GLN A 192 6.36 12.49 5.66
N LEU A 193 5.77 13.37 6.48
CA LEU A 193 4.59 14.14 6.10
C LEU A 193 4.89 15.31 5.16
N ASP A 194 6.11 15.86 5.20
CA ASP A 194 6.48 17.01 4.38
C ASP A 194 6.43 16.68 2.87
N LYS A 195 6.66 15.41 2.52
CA LYS A 195 6.49 14.87 1.15
C LYS A 195 5.04 14.94 0.65
N CYS A 196 4.07 15.07 1.56
CA CYS A 196 2.63 15.10 1.28
C CYS A 196 1.98 16.42 1.73
N ARG A 197 2.77 17.50 1.89
CA ARG A 197 2.30 18.79 2.44
C ARG A 197 1.16 19.45 1.66
N GLU A 198 0.99 19.10 0.39
CA GLU A 198 -0.12 19.56 -0.45
C GLU A 198 -1.50 19.06 0.05
N HIS A 199 -1.54 18.02 0.88
CA HIS A 199 -2.77 17.49 1.45
C HIS A 199 -3.15 18.27 2.73
N GLN A 200 -4.39 18.78 2.82
CA GLN A 200 -4.84 19.61 3.94
C GLN A 200 -4.66 18.91 5.30
N ALA A 201 -5.04 17.62 5.40
CA ALA A 201 -4.85 16.85 6.63
C ALA A 201 -3.38 16.66 7.02
N ALA A 202 -2.43 16.72 6.07
CA ALA A 202 -1.00 16.67 6.39
C ALA A 202 -0.53 17.97 7.04
N ALA A 203 -1.01 19.12 6.55
CA ALA A 203 -0.68 20.43 7.12
C ALA A 203 -1.13 20.56 8.59
N GLU A 204 -2.32 20.05 8.91
CA GLU A 204 -2.83 20.00 10.29
C GLU A 204 -1.94 19.14 11.19
N SER A 205 -1.62 17.90 10.78
CA SER A 205 -0.72 17.02 11.55
C SER A 205 0.69 17.62 11.72
N ILE A 206 1.24 18.27 10.69
CA ILE A 206 2.53 18.97 10.75
C ILE A 206 2.49 20.07 11.81
N SER A 207 1.41 20.86 11.87
CA SER A 207 1.26 21.91 12.87
C SER A 207 1.22 21.36 14.30
N GLN A 208 0.50 20.25 14.51
CA GLN A 208 0.40 19.58 15.80
C GLN A 208 1.76 18.99 16.25
N TYR A 209 2.50 18.37 15.33
CA TYR A 209 3.82 17.81 15.64
C TYR A 209 4.85 18.90 15.97
N ARG A 210 4.80 20.04 15.28
CA ARG A 210 5.65 21.21 15.61
C ARG A 210 5.33 21.77 16.99
N LEU A 211 4.06 21.82 17.38
CA LEU A 211 3.67 22.22 18.73
C LEU A 211 4.18 21.23 19.79
N ALA A 212 4.03 19.93 19.53
CA ALA A 212 4.53 18.89 20.43
C ALA A 212 6.07 18.95 20.60
N ILE A 213 6.81 19.20 19.51
CA ILE A 213 8.26 19.42 19.57
C ILE A 213 8.58 20.59 20.49
N LYS A 214 7.96 21.76 20.32
CA LYS A 214 8.20 22.94 21.18
C LYS A 214 7.99 22.62 22.66
N GLN A 215 6.88 21.98 22.99
CA GLN A 215 6.58 21.58 24.38
C GLN A 215 7.59 20.58 24.94
N LEU A 216 8.08 19.64 24.12
CA LEU A 216 9.10 18.69 24.53
C LEU A 216 10.48 19.34 24.67
N THR A 217 10.80 20.34 23.84
CA THR A 217 12.04 21.12 23.95
C THR A 217 12.08 21.89 25.26
N GLU A 218 10.99 22.59 25.62
CA GLU A 218 10.87 23.29 26.91
C GLU A 218 11.08 22.32 28.09
N ARG A 219 10.52 21.10 28.02
CA ARG A 219 10.71 20.07 29.05
C ARG A 219 12.13 19.51 29.09
N ALA A 220 12.80 19.40 27.95
CA ALA A 220 14.19 18.96 27.86
C ALA A 220 15.13 20.00 28.47
N GLU A 221 14.93 21.27 28.14
CA GLU A 221 15.70 22.40 28.69
C GLU A 221 15.50 22.54 30.21
N ALA A 222 14.25 22.43 30.69
CA ALA A 222 13.95 22.45 32.12
C ALA A 222 14.56 21.27 32.89
N GLN A 223 14.78 20.13 32.23
CA GLN A 223 15.45 18.96 32.83
C GLN A 223 16.97 19.12 32.91
N GLU A 224 17.59 19.84 31.97
CA GLU A 224 19.05 20.04 31.91
C GLU A 224 19.52 21.25 32.71
N HIS A 225 18.68 22.28 32.81
CA HIS A 225 18.95 23.50 33.56
C HIS A 225 17.72 23.93 34.36
N PRO A 226 17.51 23.41 35.59
CA PRO A 226 16.36 23.77 36.43
C PRO A 226 16.33 25.27 36.84
N GLU A 227 17.40 26.04 36.58
CA GLU A 227 17.50 27.47 36.93
C GLU A 227 17.45 28.44 35.72
N ARG A 228 17.33 27.97 34.47
CA ARG A 228 17.18 28.86 33.30
C ARG A 228 15.81 28.70 32.66
N ALA A 229 14.94 29.68 32.90
CA ALA A 229 13.75 29.92 32.09
C ALA A 229 14.13 30.30 30.64
N PRO A 230 13.27 30.05 29.64
CA PRO A 230 13.71 29.77 28.28
C PRO A 230 13.97 31.04 27.46
N THR A 231 15.09 31.06 26.74
CA THR A 231 15.32 31.96 25.61
C THR A 231 15.19 31.11 24.35
N ALA A 232 14.08 31.29 23.64
CA ALA A 232 13.84 30.62 22.37
C ALA A 232 14.71 31.23 21.27
N GLU A 233 15.87 30.62 20.99
CA GLU A 233 16.60 30.85 19.75
C GLU A 233 16.44 29.63 18.84
N GLN A 234 15.66 29.86 17.78
CA GLN A 234 15.45 28.95 16.67
C GLN A 234 16.76 28.80 15.89
N ASN A 235 17.31 27.59 15.85
CA ASN A 235 18.19 27.15 14.77
C ASN A 235 17.59 25.88 14.17
N ASP A 236 17.06 26.03 12.96
CA ASP A 236 16.35 25.00 12.19
C ASP A 236 17.31 24.20 11.28
N GLU A 237 18.57 24.02 11.71
CA GLU A 237 19.55 23.17 11.03
C GLU A 237 20.11 22.14 12.00
N MET A 238 19.80 20.86 11.75
CA MET A 238 20.34 19.72 12.49
C MET A 238 21.85 19.59 12.20
N PRO A 239 22.74 19.59 13.19
CA PRO A 239 24.16 19.36 12.96
C PRO A 239 24.40 17.92 12.48
N ASP A 240 25.16 17.73 11.39
CA ASP A 240 25.56 16.41 10.84
C ASP A 240 26.22 15.46 11.86
N ALA A 241 26.77 16.00 12.95
CA ALA A 241 27.31 15.23 14.07
C ALA A 241 26.22 14.44 14.83
N VAL A 242 24.99 14.97 14.85
CA VAL A 242 23.80 14.30 15.38
C VAL A 242 23.34 13.22 14.41
N HIS A 243 23.55 13.30 13.10
CA HIS A 243 23.22 12.16 12.23
C HIS A 243 24.12 10.93 12.48
N ARG A 244 25.43 11.13 12.69
CA ARG A 244 26.38 10.02 12.87
C ARG A 244 26.25 9.30 14.20
N GLN A 245 26.01 10.02 15.30
CA GLN A 245 25.84 9.40 16.62
C GLN A 245 24.54 8.58 16.73
N TRP A 246 23.62 8.69 15.76
CA TRP A 246 22.30 8.08 15.78
C TRP A 246 22.18 6.88 14.83
N ASP A 247 22.97 6.84 13.76
CA ASP A 247 23.17 5.60 12.99
C ASP A 247 23.78 4.51 13.91
N ASP A 248 24.76 4.88 14.75
CA ASP A 248 25.36 3.96 15.72
C ASP A 248 24.34 3.44 16.75
N PHE A 249 23.39 4.28 17.19
CA PHE A 249 22.41 3.91 18.23
C PHE A 249 21.25 3.04 17.70
N ILE A 250 20.81 3.24 16.44
CA ILE A 250 19.81 2.36 15.79
C ILE A 250 20.39 0.96 15.54
N HIS A 251 21.69 0.86 15.23
CA HIS A 251 22.35 -0.43 15.05
C HIS A 251 22.58 -1.14 16.40
N GLU A 252 22.78 -0.39 17.49
CA GLU A 252 22.76 -0.95 18.86
C GLU A 252 21.37 -1.44 19.27
N GLU A 253 20.28 -0.80 18.81
CA GLU A 253 18.91 -1.28 19.08
C GLU A 253 18.58 -2.64 18.43
N GLU A 254 19.07 -2.88 17.21
CA GLU A 254 18.94 -4.18 16.55
C GLU A 254 19.82 -5.26 17.21
N ALA A 255 20.92 -4.86 17.85
CA ALA A 255 21.85 -5.77 18.51
C ALA A 255 21.34 -6.29 19.87
N TRP A 256 20.56 -5.51 20.63
CA TRP A 256 19.96 -6.00 21.90
C TRP A 256 18.74 -6.89 21.67
N LYS A 257 17.94 -6.64 20.62
CA LYS A 257 16.83 -7.53 20.24
C LYS A 257 17.32 -8.93 19.85
N LYS A 258 18.47 -9.03 19.17
CA LYS A 258 19.10 -10.32 18.84
C LYS A 258 19.69 -11.06 20.03
N LYS A 259 19.99 -10.39 21.14
CA LYS A 259 20.47 -11.03 22.38
C LYS A 259 19.35 -11.58 23.26
N ALA A 260 18.11 -11.09 23.09
CA ALA A 260 16.95 -11.60 23.82
C ALA A 260 16.35 -12.88 23.20
N ASP A 261 16.61 -13.15 21.91
CA ASP A 261 16.16 -14.37 21.21
C ASP A 261 17.12 -15.57 21.34
N TYR A 262 18.28 -15.39 21.99
CA TYR A 262 19.24 -16.47 22.31
C TYR A 262 19.29 -16.70 23.82
N ASP A 263 18.16 -17.07 24.42
CA ASP A 263 18.14 -17.79 25.70
C ASP A 263 17.00 -18.83 25.65
N LYS A 264 17.25 -19.91 24.91
CA LYS A 264 16.55 -21.19 24.95
C LYS A 264 17.55 -22.32 24.76
#